data_AF-A0A355AWK1-F1
#
_entry.id   AF-A0A355AWK1-F1
#
_cell.length_a   1.000
_cell.length_b   1.000
_cell.length_c   1.000
_cell.angle_alpha   90.00
_cell.angle_beta   90.00
_cell.angle_gamma   90.00
#
_symmetry.space_group_name_H-M   'P 1'
#
loop_
_entity.id
_entity.type
_entity.pdbx_description
1 polymer ?
#
loop_
_entity_poly.entity_id
_entity_poly.type
_entity_poly.pdbx_seq_one_letter_code
_entity_poly.pdbx_strand_id
1 'polypeptide(L)'
;GLYGLARIFRDGLFDNSPDRVPYIVFFAGAALVGLGSGYYHWAPSNERLFWDRLPMTIAFMSFFAAVIADRIHRRVGLVWLLPILLFAGAFSLIYWQRTEAAGAGDLRFYGMVQFFPLAAIPVIFWLFRDYRYTEGKPLLLAIGWYVGSKIMEHFDLLLLGLSGGTVSGHSLKHMAAAVAVFWVLRMLNDAQNS
;
A
#
# COMPACT_ATOMS: atom_id res chain seq x y z
N GLY A 1 -8.60 2.90 -5.63
CA GLY A 1 -8.54 1.55 -6.21
C GLY A 1 -9.20 1.50 -7.58
N LEU A 2 -10.53 1.38 -7.64
CA LEU A 2 -11.28 1.16 -8.88
C LEU A 2 -10.99 2.16 -10.00
N TYR A 3 -10.92 3.46 -9.68
CA TYR A 3 -10.57 4.48 -10.68
C TYR A 3 -9.18 4.26 -11.29
N GLY A 4 -8.19 3.87 -10.48
CA GLY A 4 -6.85 3.52 -10.96
C GLY A 4 -6.85 2.30 -11.87
N LEU A 5 -7.60 1.23 -11.51
CA LEU A 5 -7.78 0.07 -12.38
C LEU A 5 -8.38 0.48 -13.74
N ALA A 6 -9.45 1.28 -13.72
CA ALA A 6 -10.09 1.75 -14.95
C ALA A 6 -9.10 2.53 -15.84
N ARG A 7 -8.26 3.40 -15.26
CA ARG A 7 -7.24 4.15 -15.99
C ARG A 7 -6.19 3.24 -16.63
N ILE A 8 -5.71 2.22 -15.91
CA ILE A 8 -4.73 1.26 -16.44
C ILE A 8 -5.25 0.55 -17.69
N PHE A 9 -6.52 0.15 -17.71
CA PHE A 9 -7.08 -0.59 -18.83
C PHE A 9 -7.53 0.29 -20.01
N ARG A 10 -7.80 1.58 -19.77
CA ARG A 10 -8.35 2.50 -20.79
C ARG A 10 -7.30 3.37 -21.46
N ASP A 11 -6.27 3.79 -20.74
CA ASP A 11 -5.45 4.95 -21.15
C ASP A 11 -4.03 4.60 -21.59
N GLY A 12 -3.69 3.31 -21.67
CA GLY A 12 -2.39 2.87 -22.16
C GLY A 12 -1.21 3.42 -21.36
N LEU A 13 -1.33 3.50 -20.03
CA LEU A 13 -0.36 4.12 -19.11
C LEU A 13 1.05 3.49 -19.10
N PHE A 14 1.29 2.43 -19.86
CA PHE A 14 2.53 1.65 -19.80
C PHE A 14 3.00 1.30 -21.21
N ASP A 15 4.28 1.54 -21.50
CA ASP A 15 4.88 1.18 -22.78
C ASP A 15 4.96 -0.33 -22.97
N ASN A 16 5.14 -1.07 -21.86
CA ASN A 16 5.23 -2.51 -21.86
C ASN A 16 4.08 -3.12 -21.05
N SER A 17 3.29 -3.99 -21.68
CA SER A 17 2.13 -4.65 -21.06
C SER A 17 2.43 -5.37 -19.74
N PRO A 18 3.58 -6.04 -19.52
CA PRO A 18 3.87 -6.66 -18.22
C PRO A 18 4.08 -5.67 -17.06
N ASP A 19 4.42 -4.41 -17.35
CA ASP A 19 4.81 -3.44 -16.32
C ASP A 19 3.58 -2.95 -15.53
N ARG A 20 2.39 -3.09 -16.12
CA ARG A 20 1.11 -2.77 -15.48
C ARG A 20 0.70 -3.76 -14.40
N VAL A 21 1.23 -4.99 -14.41
CA VAL A 21 0.80 -6.09 -13.52
C VAL A 21 0.88 -5.70 -12.03
N PRO A 22 2.02 -5.24 -11.49
CA PRO A 22 2.08 -4.86 -10.07
C PRO A 22 1.15 -3.70 -9.72
N TYR A 23 0.86 -2.80 -10.66
CA TYR A 23 -0.08 -1.70 -10.44
C TYR A 23 -1.55 -2.15 -10.49
N ILE A 24 -1.90 -3.13 -11.33
CA ILE A 24 -3.22 -3.79 -11.28
C ILE A 24 -3.42 -4.41 -9.90
N VAL A 25 -2.43 -5.17 -9.42
CA VAL A 25 -2.49 -5.80 -8.08
C VAL A 25 -2.58 -4.74 -6.98
N PHE A 26 -1.83 -3.64 -7.10
CA PHE A 26 -1.88 -2.52 -6.17
C PHE A 26 -3.26 -1.88 -6.10
N PHE A 27 -3.83 -1.48 -7.25
CA PHE A 27 -5.13 -0.79 -7.25
C PHE A 27 -6.29 -1.73 -6.92
N ALA A 28 -6.19 -3.02 -7.25
CA ALA A 28 -7.12 -4.03 -6.78
C ALA A 28 -7.05 -4.19 -5.25
N GLY A 29 -5.86 -4.35 -4.68
CA GLY A 29 -5.64 -4.36 -3.24
C GLY A 29 -6.21 -3.11 -2.57
N ALA A 30 -5.89 -1.92 -3.09
CA ALA A 30 -6.40 -0.65 -2.57
C ALA A 30 -7.94 -0.52 -2.68
N ALA A 31 -8.58 -1.13 -3.67
CA ALA A 31 -10.04 -1.18 -3.75
C ALA A 31 -10.61 -2.12 -2.67
N LEU A 32 -9.99 -3.29 -2.50
CA LEU A 32 -10.38 -4.30 -1.53
C LEU A 32 -10.15 -3.84 -0.08
N VAL A 33 -9.19 -2.96 0.20
CA VAL A 33 -9.00 -2.35 1.53
C VAL A 33 -10.28 -1.67 2.02
N GLY A 34 -10.99 -0.95 1.14
CA GLY A 34 -12.27 -0.32 1.52
C GLY A 34 -13.34 -1.34 1.94
N LEU A 35 -13.42 -2.47 1.24
CA LEU A 35 -14.35 -3.54 1.55
C LEU A 35 -13.96 -4.29 2.84
N GLY A 36 -12.67 -4.63 2.98
CA GLY A 36 -12.14 -5.30 4.18
C GLY A 36 -12.31 -4.45 5.44
N SER A 37 -12.00 -3.15 5.34
CA SER A 37 -12.18 -2.19 6.42
C SER A 37 -13.65 -2.06 6.81
N GLY A 38 -14.56 -1.92 5.84
CA GLY A 38 -16.00 -1.89 6.12
C GLY A 38 -16.50 -3.17 6.82
N TYR A 39 -16.03 -4.34 6.37
CA TYR A 39 -16.39 -5.63 6.96
C TYR A 39 -15.88 -5.79 8.40
N TYR A 40 -14.67 -5.32 8.68
CA TYR A 40 -14.11 -5.27 10.03
C TYR A 40 -14.91 -4.33 10.94
N HIS A 41 -15.20 -3.11 10.48
CA HIS A 41 -15.93 -2.12 11.30
C HIS A 41 -17.39 -2.47 11.56
N TRP A 42 -18.00 -3.29 10.70
CA TRP A 42 -19.35 -3.78 10.93
C TRP A 42 -19.47 -4.60 12.22
N ALA A 43 -18.54 -5.52 12.48
CA ALA A 43 -18.41 -6.15 13.79
C ALA A 43 -16.95 -6.57 14.01
N PRO A 44 -16.20 -5.85 14.85
CA PRO A 44 -14.77 -6.11 15.03
C PRO A 44 -14.47 -7.51 15.55
N SER A 45 -13.56 -8.22 14.87
CA SER A 45 -12.97 -9.49 15.33
C SER A 45 -11.59 -9.70 14.69
N ASN A 46 -10.75 -10.54 15.29
CA ASN A 46 -9.43 -10.86 14.74
C ASN A 46 -9.51 -11.49 13.33
N GLU A 47 -10.52 -12.32 13.09
CA GLU A 47 -10.78 -12.90 11.77
C GLU A 47 -11.10 -11.83 10.73
N ARG A 48 -11.93 -10.84 11.07
CA ARG A 48 -12.28 -9.77 10.13
C ARG A 48 -11.15 -8.76 9.96
N LEU A 49 -10.34 -8.58 11.00
CA LEU A 49 -9.12 -7.77 10.94
C LEU A 49 -8.08 -8.39 10.00
N PHE A 50 -8.03 -9.73 9.88
CA PHE A 50 -7.23 -10.39 8.84
C PHE A 50 -7.66 -9.94 7.44
N TRP A 51 -8.97 -9.89 7.18
CA TRP A 51 -9.53 -9.46 5.88
C TRP A 51 -9.38 -7.95 5.61
N ASP A 52 -9.23 -7.13 6.65
CA ASP A 52 -8.85 -5.71 6.51
C ASP A 52 -7.36 -5.57 6.14
N ARG A 53 -6.49 -6.34 6.79
CA ARG A 53 -5.03 -6.26 6.60
C ARG A 53 -4.55 -6.92 5.31
N LEU A 54 -5.18 -8.00 4.86
CA LEU A 54 -4.72 -8.76 3.69
C LEU A 54 -4.67 -7.91 2.41
N PRO A 55 -5.73 -7.20 2.01
CA PRO A 55 -5.69 -6.27 0.87
C PRO A 55 -4.62 -5.19 1.00
N MET A 56 -4.35 -4.72 2.22
CA MET A 56 -3.31 -3.75 2.50
C MET A 56 -1.92 -4.33 2.22
N THR A 57 -1.63 -5.55 2.70
CA THR A 57 -0.35 -6.21 2.41
C THR A 57 -0.14 -6.44 0.91
N ILE A 58 -1.21 -6.85 0.19
CA ILE A 58 -1.17 -7.03 -1.26
C ILE A 58 -0.78 -5.72 -1.95
N ALA A 59 -1.41 -4.60 -1.58
CA ALA A 59 -1.11 -3.30 -2.15
C ALA A 59 0.35 -2.88 -1.89
N PHE A 60 0.80 -2.95 -0.63
CA PHE A 60 2.18 -2.56 -0.28
C PHE A 60 3.23 -3.39 -1.03
N MET A 61 3.07 -4.70 -1.00
CA MET A 61 4.03 -5.64 -1.58
C MET A 61 4.08 -5.52 -3.10
N SER A 62 2.94 -5.36 -3.76
CA SER A 62 2.91 -5.16 -5.21
C SER A 62 3.50 -3.82 -5.62
N PHE A 63 3.23 -2.74 -4.88
CA PHE A 63 3.82 -1.44 -5.16
C PHE A 63 5.34 -1.44 -4.95
N PHE A 64 5.82 -2.10 -3.90
CA PHE A 64 7.25 -2.25 -3.66
C PHE A 64 7.95 -3.02 -4.79
N ALA A 65 7.34 -4.11 -5.27
CA ALA A 65 7.82 -4.83 -6.44
C ALA A 65 7.84 -3.95 -7.70
N ALA A 66 6.85 -3.06 -7.87
CA ALA A 66 6.79 -2.11 -8.97
C ALA A 66 7.98 -1.13 -8.96
N VAL A 67 8.30 -0.56 -7.79
CA VAL A 67 9.44 0.35 -7.63
C VAL A 67 10.76 -0.35 -7.95
N ILE A 68 10.94 -1.59 -7.51
CA ILE A 68 12.14 -2.38 -7.81
C ILE A 68 12.22 -2.72 -9.30
N ALA A 69 11.10 -3.08 -9.93
CA ALA A 69 11.04 -3.35 -11.36
C ALA A 69 11.41 -2.13 -12.19
N ASP A 70 10.94 -0.95 -11.79
CA ASP A 70 11.12 0.30 -12.54
C ASP A 70 12.52 0.88 -12.38
N ARG A 71 13.08 0.87 -11.15
CA ARG A 71 14.33 1.58 -10.83
C ARG A 71 15.58 0.70 -10.80
N ILE A 72 15.44 -0.58 -10.49
CA ILE A 72 16.60 -1.47 -10.26
C ILE A 72 16.70 -2.49 -11.39
N HIS A 73 15.72 -3.37 -11.51
CA HIS A 73 15.74 -4.42 -12.51
C HIS A 73 14.35 -4.99 -12.79
N ARG A 74 13.85 -4.72 -14.00
CA ARG A 74 12.52 -5.12 -14.48
C ARG A 74 12.17 -6.59 -14.24
N ARG A 75 13.01 -7.53 -14.72
CA ARG A 75 12.74 -8.98 -14.58
C ARG A 75 12.71 -9.43 -13.13
N VAL A 76 13.64 -8.95 -12.29
CA VAL A 76 13.71 -9.30 -10.87
C VAL A 76 12.47 -8.80 -10.14
N GLY A 77 12.08 -7.54 -10.35
CA GLY A 77 10.88 -6.97 -9.74
C GLY A 77 9.60 -7.70 -10.14
N LEU A 78 9.38 -7.92 -11.45
CA LEU A 78 8.12 -8.47 -11.96
C LEU A 78 7.99 -9.99 -11.80
N VAL A 79 9.04 -10.76 -12.12
CA VAL A 79 8.95 -12.22 -12.20
C VAL A 79 9.26 -12.89 -10.87
N TRP A 80 10.23 -12.35 -10.13
CA TRP A 80 10.71 -12.99 -8.90
C TRP A 80 10.14 -12.33 -7.66
N LEU A 81 10.31 -11.02 -7.51
CA LEU A 81 9.96 -10.34 -6.27
C LEU A 81 8.46 -10.15 -6.09
N LEU A 82 7.70 -9.85 -7.15
CA LEU A 82 6.25 -9.71 -7.02
C LEU A 82 5.57 -10.93 -6.36
N PRO A 83 5.71 -12.17 -6.86
CA PRO A 83 5.09 -13.32 -6.21
C PRO A 83 5.66 -13.60 -4.80
N ILE A 84 6.96 -13.43 -4.60
CA ILE A 84 7.61 -13.64 -3.29
C ILE A 84 7.09 -12.65 -2.24
N LEU A 85 6.99 -11.37 -2.60
CA LEU A 85 6.53 -10.32 -1.70
C LEU A 85 5.03 -10.49 -1.39
N LEU A 86 4.20 -10.85 -2.37
CA LEU A 86 2.79 -11.17 -2.12
C LEU A 86 2.63 -12.36 -1.16
N PHE A 87 3.43 -13.42 -1.35
CA PHE A 87 3.45 -14.55 -0.44
C PHE A 87 3.92 -14.15 0.96
N ALA A 88 4.98 -13.35 1.07
CA ALA A 88 5.48 -12.85 2.35
C ALA A 88 4.42 -11.99 3.08
N GLY A 89 3.68 -11.17 2.35
CA GLY A 89 2.53 -10.41 2.86
C GLY A 89 1.46 -11.32 3.46
N ALA A 90 0.97 -12.29 2.69
CA ALA A 90 -0.04 -13.25 3.17
C ALA A 90 0.48 -14.11 4.34
N PHE A 91 1.71 -14.61 4.24
CA PHE A 91 2.36 -15.38 5.29
C PHE A 91 2.46 -14.60 6.60
N SER A 92 2.80 -13.32 6.54
CA SER A 92 2.89 -12.46 7.74
C SER A 92 1.58 -12.43 8.54
N LEU A 93 0.43 -12.45 7.85
CA LEU A 93 -0.89 -12.42 8.48
C LEU A 93 -1.33 -13.79 8.97
N ILE A 94 -1.03 -14.85 8.21
CA ILE A 94 -1.29 -16.23 8.65
C ILE A 94 -0.49 -16.53 9.92
N TYR A 95 0.78 -16.11 9.94
CA TYR A 95 1.64 -16.22 11.12
C TYR A 95 1.04 -15.46 12.31
N TRP A 96 0.67 -14.19 12.12
CA TRP A 96 0.00 -13.42 13.17
C TRP A 96 -1.25 -14.15 13.69
N GLN A 97 -2.16 -14.56 12.80
CA GLN A 97 -3.41 -15.24 13.19
C GLN A 97 -3.16 -16.54 14.00
N ARG A 98 -2.14 -17.32 13.63
CA ARG A 98 -1.76 -18.52 14.37
C ARG A 98 -1.20 -18.19 15.75
N THR A 99 -0.32 -17.20 15.86
CA THR A 99 0.24 -16.79 17.15
C THR A 99 -0.79 -16.11 18.04
N GLU A 100 -1.76 -15.39 17.46
CA GLU A 100 -2.92 -14.81 18.15
C GLU A 100 -3.80 -15.92 18.75
N ALA A 101 -4.10 -16.97 17.98
CA ALA A 101 -4.85 -18.13 18.48
C ALA A 101 -4.12 -18.87 19.62
N ALA A 102 -2.80 -18.77 19.68
CA ALA A 102 -1.97 -19.28 20.77
C ALA A 102 -1.77 -18.26 21.93
N GLY A 103 -2.40 -17.09 21.88
CA GLY A 103 -2.34 -16.05 22.91
C GLY A 103 -1.12 -15.12 22.87
N ALA A 104 -0.26 -15.21 21.84
CA ALA A 104 0.94 -14.38 21.71
C ALA A 104 0.77 -13.14 20.82
N GLY A 105 -0.02 -13.24 19.74
CA GLY A 105 -0.34 -12.11 18.84
C GLY A 105 0.87 -11.43 18.18
N ASP A 106 1.80 -12.21 17.63
CA ASP A 106 3.07 -11.69 17.10
C ASP A 106 2.89 -11.00 15.74
N LEU A 107 3.16 -9.68 15.73
CA LEU A 107 3.00 -8.81 14.56
C LEU A 107 4.31 -8.44 13.86
N ARG A 108 5.46 -8.99 14.27
CA ARG A 108 6.78 -8.54 13.76
C ARG A 108 6.89 -8.62 12.24
N PHE A 109 6.47 -9.73 11.63
CA PHE A 109 6.49 -9.87 10.17
C PHE A 109 5.51 -8.92 9.48
N TYR A 110 4.33 -8.71 10.04
CA TYR A 110 3.37 -7.75 9.51
C TYR A 110 3.88 -6.31 9.62
N GLY A 111 4.61 -5.99 10.69
CA GLY A 111 5.35 -4.74 10.84
C GLY A 111 6.40 -4.55 9.74
N MET A 112 7.18 -5.59 9.42
CA MET A 112 8.14 -5.54 8.31
C MET A 112 7.44 -5.25 6.97
N VAL A 113 6.32 -5.92 6.69
CA VAL A 113 5.53 -5.71 5.46
C VAL A 113 5.06 -4.25 5.31
N GLN A 114 4.74 -3.57 6.41
CA GLN A 114 4.32 -2.16 6.37
C GLN A 114 5.48 -1.17 6.35
N PHE A 115 6.49 -1.36 7.19
CA PHE A 115 7.50 -0.33 7.44
C PHE A 115 8.76 -0.50 6.59
N PHE A 116 9.12 -1.74 6.20
CA PHE A 116 10.32 -1.95 5.38
C PHE A 116 10.20 -1.29 4.01
N PRO A 117 9.12 -1.47 3.21
CA PRO A 117 8.99 -0.77 1.94
C PRO A 117 8.99 0.75 2.10
N LEU A 118 8.39 1.25 3.19
CA LEU A 118 8.29 2.69 3.47
C LEU A 118 9.67 3.33 3.67
N ALA A 119 10.61 2.60 4.26
CA ALA A 119 12.00 3.03 4.41
C ALA A 119 12.85 2.71 3.15
N ALA A 120 12.63 1.56 2.53
CA ALA A 120 13.42 1.10 1.38
C ALA A 120 13.16 1.93 0.12
N ILE A 121 11.91 2.33 -0.15
CA ILE A 121 11.56 3.09 -1.36
C ILE A 121 12.30 4.44 -1.44
N PRO A 122 12.36 5.28 -0.38
CA PRO A 122 13.17 6.49 -0.39
C PRO A 122 14.67 6.23 -0.64
N VAL A 123 15.21 5.15 -0.09
CA VAL A 123 16.61 4.75 -0.32
C VAL A 123 16.83 4.33 -1.78
N ILE A 124 15.94 3.52 -2.35
CA ILE A 124 15.98 3.13 -3.76
C ILE A 124 15.86 4.37 -4.65
N PHE A 125 14.95 5.28 -4.33
CA PHE A 125 14.78 6.54 -5.05
C PHE A 125 16.07 7.37 -5.06
N TRP A 126 16.77 7.44 -3.92
CA TRP A 126 18.03 8.18 -3.79
C TRP A 126 19.19 7.51 -4.55
N LEU A 127 19.30 6.19 -4.49
CA LEU A 127 20.39 5.42 -5.11
C LEU A 127 20.21 5.23 -6.62
N PHE A 128 18.98 5.02 -7.09
CA PHE A 128 18.64 4.68 -8.47
C PHE A 128 17.80 5.80 -9.07
N ARG A 129 18.46 6.75 -9.74
CA ARG A 129 17.84 8.00 -10.21
C ARG A 129 17.04 7.83 -11.50
N ASP A 130 17.35 6.82 -12.30
CA ASP A 130 16.64 6.52 -13.54
C ASP A 130 15.31 5.80 -13.22
N TYR A 131 14.26 6.17 -13.93
CA TYR A 131 12.91 5.60 -13.79
C TYR A 131 12.15 5.71 -15.11
N ARG A 132 11.10 4.89 -15.26
CA ARG A 132 10.14 5.04 -16.36
C ARG A 132 8.77 5.46 -15.85
N TYR A 133 8.32 4.87 -14.73
CA TYR A 133 6.97 5.08 -14.22
C TYR A 133 6.94 5.75 -12.83
N THR A 134 8.02 5.65 -12.05
CA THR A 134 8.02 6.06 -10.64
C THR A 134 8.52 7.48 -10.42
N GLU A 135 7.86 8.49 -11.00
CA GLU A 135 8.29 9.89 -10.86
C GLU A 135 8.44 10.32 -9.38
N GLY A 136 9.53 11.04 -9.08
CA GLY A 136 9.97 11.26 -7.71
C GLY A 136 9.06 12.11 -6.83
N LYS A 137 8.61 13.27 -7.33
CA LYS A 137 7.74 14.17 -6.54
C LYS A 137 6.43 13.49 -6.12
N PRO A 138 5.62 12.93 -7.05
CA PRO A 138 4.38 12.28 -6.65
C PRO A 138 4.61 11.00 -5.83
N LEU A 139 5.71 10.25 -6.06
CA LEU A 139 6.10 9.12 -5.22
C LEU A 139 6.36 9.54 -3.76
N LEU A 140 7.15 10.59 -3.55
CA LEU A 140 7.46 11.10 -2.21
C LEU A 140 6.21 11.67 -1.51
N LEU A 141 5.31 12.31 -2.27
CA LEU A 141 4.02 12.75 -1.73
C LEU A 141 3.15 11.57 -1.32
N ALA A 142 3.09 10.49 -2.10
CA ALA A 142 2.37 9.27 -1.74
C ALA A 142 2.89 8.68 -0.41
N ILE A 143 4.22 8.60 -0.26
CA ILE A 143 4.88 8.15 0.97
C ILE A 143 4.53 9.07 2.14
N GLY A 144 4.64 10.39 1.95
CA GLY A 144 4.33 11.38 2.98
C GLY A 144 2.88 11.28 3.47
N TRP A 145 1.93 11.11 2.56
CA TRP A 145 0.51 10.91 2.91
C TRP A 145 0.27 9.60 3.67
N TYR A 146 0.96 8.52 3.31
CA TYR A 146 0.83 7.26 4.05
C TYR A 146 1.49 7.33 5.44
N VAL A 147 2.66 7.97 5.57
CA VAL A 147 3.25 8.27 6.88
C VAL A 147 2.29 9.11 7.72
N GLY A 148 1.70 10.15 7.13
CA GLY A 148 0.67 10.96 7.77
C GLY A 148 -0.53 10.14 8.25
N SER A 149 -1.00 9.20 7.45
CA SER A 149 -2.04 8.24 7.82
C SER A 149 -1.67 7.46 9.09
N LYS A 150 -0.43 6.97 9.20
CA LYS A 150 0.05 6.26 10.39
C LYS A 150 0.20 7.14 11.63
N ILE A 151 0.60 8.39 11.44
CA ILE A 151 0.65 9.38 12.52
C ILE A 151 -0.77 9.65 13.04
N MET A 152 -1.74 9.87 12.15
CA MET A 152 -3.14 10.07 12.51
C MET A 152 -3.72 8.86 13.26
N GLU A 153 -3.40 7.64 12.82
CA GLU A 153 -3.77 6.41 13.52
C GLU A 153 -3.18 6.32 14.93
N HIS A 154 -1.92 6.72 15.11
CA HIS A 154 -1.26 6.70 16.42
C HIS A 154 -1.91 7.70 17.40
N PHE A 155 -2.34 8.87 16.92
CA PHE A 155 -2.95 9.92 17.72
C PHE A 155 -4.49 9.90 17.68
N ASP A 156 -5.11 8.74 17.47
CA ASP A 156 -6.55 8.61 17.25
C ASP A 156 -7.41 9.31 18.32
N LEU A 157 -7.21 8.95 19.58
CA LEU A 157 -7.97 9.51 20.71
C LEU A 157 -7.64 10.98 20.97
N LEU A 158 -6.40 11.40 20.71
CA LEU A 158 -5.99 12.80 20.84
C LEU A 158 -6.71 13.67 19.80
N LEU A 159 -6.76 13.23 18.54
CA LEU A 159 -7.46 13.92 17.46
C LEU A 159 -8.98 13.96 17.71
N LEU A 160 -9.54 12.90 18.27
CA LEU A 160 -10.94 12.86 18.68
C LEU A 160 -11.25 13.89 19.78
N GLY A 161 -10.36 14.02 20.78
CA GLY A 161 -10.50 15.02 21.85
C GLY A 161 -10.37 16.46 21.33
N LEU A 162 -9.38 16.72 20.47
CA LEU A 162 -9.15 18.05 19.88
C LEU A 162 -10.28 18.50 18.94
N SER A 163 -10.94 17.56 18.26
CA SER A 163 -12.03 17.84 17.32
C SER A 163 -13.41 17.94 18.00
N GLY A 164 -13.47 17.91 19.33
CA GLY A 164 -14.74 17.92 20.06
C GLY A 164 -15.61 16.69 19.78
N GLY A 165 -14.99 15.54 19.48
CA GLY A 165 -15.68 14.26 19.25
C GLY A 165 -16.20 14.04 17.82
N THR A 166 -15.88 14.94 16.88
CA THR A 166 -16.42 14.88 15.50
C THR A 166 -15.53 14.11 14.52
N VAL A 167 -14.20 14.14 14.71
CA VAL A 167 -13.24 13.54 13.79
C VAL A 167 -12.20 12.74 14.57
N SER A 168 -12.16 11.43 14.36
CA SER A 168 -11.14 10.54 14.90
C SER A 168 -9.93 10.45 13.95
N GLY A 169 -8.75 10.17 14.50
CA GLY A 169 -7.57 9.87 13.69
C GLY A 169 -7.78 8.64 12.80
N HIS A 170 -8.66 7.72 13.21
CA HIS A 170 -9.05 6.54 12.44
C HIS A 170 -9.87 6.88 11.18
N SER A 171 -10.69 7.93 11.20
CA SER A 171 -11.35 8.41 9.96
C SER A 171 -10.35 9.12 9.06
N LEU A 172 -9.48 9.96 9.65
CA LEU A 172 -8.47 10.72 8.91
C LEU A 172 -7.41 9.83 8.27
N LYS A 173 -7.01 8.72 8.91
CA LYS A 173 -6.01 7.79 8.35
C LYS A 173 -6.49 7.20 7.03
N HIS A 174 -7.78 6.85 6.92
CA HIS A 174 -8.35 6.27 5.71
C HIS A 174 -8.37 7.29 4.57
N MET A 175 -8.73 8.54 4.87
CA MET A 175 -8.64 9.64 3.91
C MET A 175 -7.20 9.88 3.44
N ALA A 176 -6.24 9.97 4.37
CA ALA A 176 -4.83 10.16 4.05
C ALA A 176 -4.25 8.99 3.22
N ALA A 177 -4.61 7.75 3.55
CA ALA A 177 -4.22 6.57 2.77
C ALA A 177 -4.84 6.58 1.36
N ALA A 178 -6.09 7.03 1.21
CA ALA A 178 -6.73 7.19 -0.10
C ALA A 178 -6.02 8.27 -0.94
N VAL A 179 -5.61 9.38 -0.33
CA VAL A 179 -4.82 10.42 -1.00
C VAL A 179 -3.44 9.89 -1.43
N ALA A 180 -2.79 9.05 -0.62
CA ALA A 180 -1.55 8.37 -1.01
C ALA A 180 -1.74 7.52 -2.28
N VAL A 181 -2.83 6.72 -2.35
CA VAL A 181 -3.17 5.93 -3.55
C VAL A 181 -3.45 6.83 -4.75
N PHE A 182 -4.07 7.99 -4.56
CA PHE A 182 -4.28 8.97 -5.62
C PHE A 182 -2.97 9.52 -6.18
N TRP A 183 -1.99 9.80 -5.32
CA TRP A 183 -0.66 10.25 -5.76
C TRP A 183 0.09 9.18 -6.58
N VAL A 184 -0.10 7.89 -6.27
CA VAL A 184 0.43 6.80 -7.12
C VAL A 184 -0.20 6.82 -8.51
N LEU A 185 -1.51 7.09 -8.61
CA LEU A 185 -2.16 7.24 -9.92
C LEU A 185 -1.67 8.48 -10.66
N ARG A 186 -1.50 9.61 -9.95
CA ARG A 186 -0.97 10.84 -10.53
C ARG A 186 0.44 10.63 -11.09
N MET A 187 1.29 9.94 -10.33
CA MET A 187 2.64 9.53 -10.75
C MET A 187 2.63 8.79 -12.10
N LEU A 188 1.74 7.80 -12.28
CA LEU A 188 1.63 7.06 -13.54
C LEU A 188 1.16 7.93 -14.70
N ASN A 189 0.23 8.85 -14.46
CA ASN A 189 -0.24 9.77 -15.49
C ASN A 189 0.84 10.78 -15.89
N ASP A 190 1.64 11.26 -14.93
CA ASP A 190 2.67 12.27 -15.20
C ASP A 190 3.83 11.65 -15.98
N ALA A 191 4.21 10.41 -15.67
CA ALA A 191 5.17 9.62 -16.43
C ALA A 191 4.77 9.35 -17.89
N GLN A 192 3.47 9.27 -18.19
CA GLN A 192 2.99 9.13 -19.57
C GLN A 192 3.16 10.41 -20.40
N ASN A 193 3.14 11.58 -19.73
CA ASN A 193 3.16 12.88 -20.39
C ASN A 193 4.56 13.49 -20.49
N SER A 194 5.59 12.82 -19.96
CA SER A 194 7.00 13.23 -19.98
C SER A 194 7.78 12.55 -21.10
#